data_AF-A0A7W9CE87-F1
#
_entry.id   AF-A0A7W9CE87-F1
#
_cell.length_a   1.000
_cell.length_b   1.000
_cell.length_c   1.000
_cell.angle_alpha   90.00
_cell.angle_beta   90.00
_cell.angle_gamma   90.00
#
_symmetry.space_group_name_H-M   'P 1'
#
loop_
_entity.id
_entity.type
_entity.pdbx_description
1 polymer ?
#
loop_
_entity_poly.entity_id
_entity_poly.type
_entity_poly.pdbx_seq_one_letter_code
_entity_poly.pdbx_strand_id
1 'polypeptide(L)'
;MTVVVDARAGRTNSLRSAGSVLAIAVMTFLLSGCFVIPLLDDRSPFDDPFGASTREVDAAAPQVQSALDGVDPRGGAWSFEAEPWADRTCEGRCHLHVRVTIRPVQFDLDDLTDADRAVTVPADVLRDVLTAVVPVGEETSVDIRVRGDEGIEVPADVSAYLTFPPIADLGPAVTELFGPVPEYGLDAEKYRIDEDLGEYTVIAHTRDTSGVLEAMGL
;
A
#
# COMPACT_ATOMS: atom_id res chain seq x y z
N MET A 1 -55.17 -46.15 49.77
CA MET A 1 -54.87 -44.71 49.81
C MET A 1 -53.37 -44.59 49.68
N THR A 2 -52.89 -44.40 48.46
CA THR A 2 -51.46 -44.48 48.12
C THR A 2 -51.00 -43.07 47.80
N VAL A 3 -49.99 -42.60 48.52
CA VAL A 3 -49.36 -41.29 48.32
C VAL A 3 -48.57 -41.34 47.02
N VAL A 4 -48.94 -40.50 46.04
CA VAL A 4 -48.13 -40.25 44.85
C VAL A 4 -47.28 -39.02 45.11
N VAL A 5 -45.97 -39.21 44.98
CA VAL A 5 -44.91 -38.22 45.14
C VAL A 5 -45.00 -37.20 44.00
N ASP A 6 -45.23 -35.93 44.31
CA ASP A 6 -45.12 -34.83 43.34
C ASP A 6 -43.66 -34.36 43.29
N ALA A 7 -42.87 -34.98 42.42
CA ALA A 7 -41.53 -34.52 42.07
C ALA A 7 -41.65 -33.39 41.03
N ARG A 8 -42.13 -32.22 41.46
CA ARG A 8 -42.01 -30.97 40.69
C ARG A 8 -40.85 -30.14 41.21
N ALA A 9 -39.65 -30.56 40.83
CA ALA A 9 -38.48 -29.69 40.79
C ALA A 9 -37.77 -29.91 39.45
N GLY A 10 -37.62 -28.83 38.68
CA GLY A 10 -36.73 -28.83 37.52
C GLY A 10 -37.43 -28.77 36.16
N ARG A 11 -38.23 -27.73 35.90
CA ARG A 11 -38.61 -27.41 34.51
C ARG A 11 -38.75 -25.91 34.24
N THR A 12 -37.83 -25.11 34.74
CA THR A 12 -37.69 -23.71 34.31
C THR A 12 -36.22 -23.34 34.41
N ASN A 13 -35.42 -23.56 33.36
CA ASN A 13 -34.17 -22.82 33.12
C ASN A 13 -33.47 -23.08 31.76
N SER A 14 -33.94 -23.98 30.88
CA SER A 14 -33.18 -24.27 29.64
C SER A 14 -33.41 -23.28 28.48
N LEU A 15 -34.42 -22.40 28.56
CA LEU A 15 -34.76 -21.48 27.46
C LEU A 15 -33.99 -20.15 27.53
N ARG A 16 -33.53 -19.73 28.72
CA ARG A 16 -32.66 -18.54 28.84
C ARG A 16 -31.22 -18.86 28.46
N SER A 17 -30.72 -20.05 28.76
CA SER A 17 -29.34 -20.44 28.46
C SER A 17 -29.08 -20.66 26.96
N ALA A 18 -30.07 -21.15 26.20
CA ALA A 18 -29.91 -21.34 24.75
C ALA A 18 -29.75 -20.00 24.00
N GLY A 19 -30.50 -18.96 24.40
CA GLY A 19 -30.33 -17.61 23.85
C GLY A 19 -29.00 -16.97 24.22
N SER A 20 -28.50 -17.22 25.44
CA SER A 20 -27.19 -16.77 25.89
C SER A 20 -26.04 -17.48 25.17
N VAL A 21 -26.14 -18.79 24.97
CA VAL A 21 -25.10 -19.57 24.26
C VAL A 21 -25.06 -19.20 22.79
N LEU A 22 -26.21 -18.96 22.14
CA LEU A 22 -26.24 -18.47 20.76
C LEU A 22 -25.68 -17.05 20.65
N ALA A 23 -26.03 -16.14 21.57
CA ALA A 23 -25.48 -14.79 21.61
C ALA A 23 -23.97 -14.77 21.88
N ILE A 24 -23.48 -15.63 22.79
CA ILE A 24 -22.06 -15.80 23.07
C ILE A 24 -21.35 -16.42 21.86
N ALA A 25 -21.91 -17.44 21.22
CA ALA A 25 -21.32 -18.04 20.03
C ALA A 25 -21.24 -17.03 18.87
N VAL A 26 -22.31 -16.26 18.64
CA VAL A 26 -22.33 -15.20 17.61
C VAL A 26 -21.36 -14.08 17.96
N MET A 27 -21.28 -13.64 19.22
CA MET A 27 -20.27 -12.65 19.64
C MET A 27 -18.85 -13.19 19.52
N THR A 28 -18.58 -14.45 19.88
CA THR A 28 -17.26 -15.06 19.74
C THR A 28 -16.89 -15.19 18.26
N PHE A 29 -17.82 -15.56 17.38
CA PHE A 29 -17.60 -15.58 15.93
C PHE A 29 -17.37 -14.18 15.35
N LEU A 30 -18.15 -13.18 15.77
CA LEU A 30 -17.99 -11.78 15.35
C LEU A 30 -16.67 -11.18 15.84
N LEU A 31 -16.30 -11.42 17.10
CA LEU A 31 -15.02 -11.00 17.67
C LEU A 31 -13.87 -11.75 17.00
N SER A 32 -13.99 -13.06 16.75
CA SER A 32 -12.96 -13.77 15.98
C SER A 32 -12.87 -13.27 14.54
N GLY A 33 -13.98 -12.87 13.92
CA GLY A 33 -13.97 -12.28 12.58
C GLY A 33 -13.24 -10.93 12.54
N CYS A 34 -13.39 -10.11 13.59
CA CYS A 34 -12.75 -8.79 13.69
C CYS A 34 -11.29 -8.84 14.16
N PHE A 35 -10.84 -9.95 14.78
CA PHE A 35 -9.48 -10.06 15.33
C PHE A 35 -8.62 -11.14 14.65
N VAL A 36 -9.18 -12.32 14.38
CA VAL A 36 -8.43 -13.46 13.85
C VAL A 36 -8.26 -13.37 12.34
N ILE A 37 -9.29 -12.95 11.60
CA ILE A 37 -9.19 -12.84 10.13
C ILE A 37 -8.19 -11.76 9.72
N PRO A 38 -8.18 -10.55 10.31
CA PRO A 38 -7.16 -9.57 9.97
C PRO A 38 -5.74 -10.12 10.22
N LEU A 39 -5.50 -10.73 11.38
CA LEU A 39 -4.18 -11.30 11.72
C LEU A 39 -3.74 -12.45 10.82
N LEU A 40 -4.67 -13.28 10.32
CA LEU A 40 -4.34 -14.38 9.41
C LEU A 40 -3.92 -13.90 8.02
N ASP A 41 -4.35 -12.70 7.63
CA ASP A 41 -4.11 -12.11 6.32
C ASP A 41 -3.21 -10.87 6.42
N ASP A 42 -2.37 -10.81 7.46
CA ASP A 42 -1.43 -9.73 7.84
C ASP A 42 -2.02 -8.32 8.01
N ARG A 43 -3.34 -8.18 8.12
CA ARG A 43 -3.99 -6.89 8.44
C ARG A 43 -3.93 -6.59 9.93
N SER A 44 -3.75 -5.32 10.28
CA SER A 44 -3.87 -4.88 11.69
C SER A 44 -5.33 -5.00 12.14
N PRO A 45 -5.67 -5.83 13.15
CA PRO A 45 -7.04 -5.92 13.66
C PRO A 45 -7.47 -4.67 14.44
N PHE A 46 -6.54 -3.75 14.72
CA PHE A 46 -6.81 -2.53 15.50
C PHE A 46 -6.86 -1.29 14.61
N ASP A 47 -5.86 -1.13 13.74
CA ASP A 47 -5.68 0.10 12.96
C ASP A 47 -6.26 -0.01 11.55
N ASP A 48 -6.44 -1.23 11.04
CA ASP A 48 -6.99 -1.45 9.69
C ASP A 48 -7.67 -2.83 9.52
N PRO A 49 -8.66 -3.19 10.37
CA PRO A 49 -9.28 -4.51 10.38
C PRO A 49 -10.05 -4.84 9.09
N PHE A 50 -10.40 -3.82 8.31
CA PHE A 50 -11.12 -3.93 7.04
C PHE A 50 -10.27 -3.51 5.84
N GLY A 51 -8.96 -3.35 6.02
CA GLY A 51 -8.05 -3.03 4.94
C GLY A 51 -7.87 -4.15 3.92
N ALA A 52 -7.04 -3.87 2.92
CA ALA A 52 -6.64 -4.85 1.92
C ALA A 52 -5.88 -6.00 2.58
N SER A 53 -6.25 -7.23 2.26
CA SER A 53 -5.58 -8.45 2.69
C SER A 53 -4.37 -8.76 1.80
N THR A 54 -3.41 -9.57 2.29
CA THR A 54 -2.28 -10.03 1.47
C THR A 54 -2.71 -10.63 0.14
N ARG A 55 -3.80 -11.42 0.13
CA ARG A 55 -4.34 -12.02 -1.10
C ARG A 55 -4.82 -10.96 -2.09
N GLU A 56 -5.47 -9.90 -1.63
CA GLU A 56 -5.96 -8.82 -2.49
C GLU A 56 -4.79 -8.05 -3.09
N VAL A 57 -3.77 -7.74 -2.30
CA VAL A 57 -2.54 -7.09 -2.78
C VAL A 57 -1.79 -7.98 -3.78
N ASP A 58 -1.62 -9.27 -3.48
CA ASP A 58 -1.00 -10.26 -4.37
C ASP A 58 -1.74 -10.39 -5.72
N ALA A 59 -3.07 -10.24 -5.70
CA ALA A 59 -3.90 -10.29 -6.91
C ALA A 59 -3.89 -8.97 -7.69
N ALA A 60 -3.67 -7.83 -7.01
CA ALA A 60 -3.62 -6.51 -7.62
C ALA A 60 -2.27 -6.25 -8.31
N ALA A 61 -1.15 -6.68 -7.73
CA ALA A 61 0.19 -6.38 -8.25
C ALA A 61 0.39 -6.77 -9.73
N PRO A 62 -0.03 -7.96 -10.23
CA PRO A 62 0.07 -8.29 -11.65
C PRO A 62 -0.79 -7.41 -12.57
N GLN A 63 -1.92 -6.89 -12.06
CA GLN A 63 -2.78 -5.99 -12.82
C GLN A 63 -2.14 -4.60 -12.93
N VAL A 64 -1.54 -4.13 -11.84
CA VAL A 64 -0.73 -2.89 -11.82
C VAL A 64 0.47 -3.03 -12.75
N GLN A 65 1.20 -4.15 -12.71
CA GLN A 65 2.29 -4.43 -13.64
C GLN A 65 1.80 -4.40 -15.10
N SER A 66 0.66 -5.03 -15.41
CA SER A 66 0.11 -5.02 -16.76
C SER A 66 -0.26 -3.61 -17.25
N ALA A 67 -0.65 -2.69 -16.35
CA ALA A 67 -0.88 -1.29 -16.72
C ALA A 67 0.44 -0.57 -17.00
N LEU A 68 1.48 -0.84 -16.22
CA LEU A 68 2.83 -0.30 -16.41
C LEU A 68 3.50 -0.80 -17.69
N ASP A 69 3.25 -2.03 -18.13
CA ASP A 69 3.82 -2.61 -19.35
C ASP A 69 3.40 -1.84 -20.62
N GLY A 70 2.31 -1.07 -20.56
CA GLY A 70 1.85 -0.18 -21.64
C GLY A 70 2.45 1.23 -21.59
N VAL A 71 3.21 1.57 -20.54
CA VAL A 71 3.80 2.88 -20.32
C VAL A 71 5.22 2.87 -20.92
N ASP A 72 5.46 3.71 -21.91
CA ASP A 72 6.78 3.85 -22.55
C ASP A 72 7.22 5.33 -22.58
N PRO A 73 7.42 5.96 -21.41
CA PRO A 73 7.80 7.35 -21.38
C PRO A 73 9.27 7.45 -21.81
N ARG A 74 9.53 8.32 -22.79
CA ARG A 74 10.88 8.57 -23.35
C ARG A 74 11.52 7.34 -24.03
N GLY A 75 10.73 6.41 -24.56
CA GLY A 75 11.21 5.34 -25.44
C GLY A 75 12.09 4.30 -24.74
N GLY A 76 11.71 3.90 -23.52
CA GLY A 76 12.31 2.79 -22.80
C GLY A 76 13.50 3.18 -21.91
N ALA A 77 13.69 4.46 -21.64
CA ALA A 77 14.75 4.93 -20.74
C ALA A 77 14.48 4.54 -19.26
N TRP A 78 13.22 4.23 -18.93
CA TRP A 78 12.77 3.89 -17.59
C TRP A 78 12.06 2.53 -17.59
N SER A 79 12.22 1.82 -16.49
CA SER A 79 11.58 0.55 -16.21
C SER A 79 10.77 0.65 -14.93
N PHE A 80 9.70 -0.14 -14.87
CA PHE A 80 8.75 -0.10 -13.78
C PHE A 80 8.49 -1.50 -13.27
N GLU A 81 8.44 -1.63 -11.95
CA GLU A 81 8.19 -2.90 -11.28
C GLU A 81 7.11 -2.70 -10.23
N ALA A 82 6.02 -3.46 -10.34
CA ALA A 82 4.95 -3.50 -9.36
C ALA A 82 4.99 -4.81 -8.58
N GLU A 83 5.03 -4.71 -7.25
CA GLU A 83 5.10 -5.86 -6.36
C GLU A 83 4.15 -5.69 -5.16
N PRO A 84 3.63 -6.80 -4.61
CA PRO A 84 2.94 -6.75 -3.34
C PRO A 84 3.95 -6.39 -2.24
N TRP A 85 3.58 -5.46 -1.36
CA TRP A 85 4.46 -5.02 -0.29
C TRP A 85 3.77 -5.01 1.06
N ALA A 86 4.54 -5.37 2.09
CA ALA A 86 4.13 -5.39 3.49
C ALA A 86 5.16 -4.60 4.32
N ASP A 87 4.85 -3.34 4.63
CA ASP A 87 5.69 -2.50 5.48
C ASP A 87 5.52 -2.89 6.95
N ARG A 88 6.43 -3.74 7.44
CA ARG A 88 6.41 -4.26 8.81
C ARG A 88 6.68 -3.22 9.89
N THR A 89 7.07 -2.01 9.52
CA THR A 89 7.28 -0.91 10.46
C THR A 89 6.04 -0.03 10.64
N CYS A 90 5.04 -0.21 9.76
CA CYS A 90 3.75 0.43 9.86
C CYS A 90 2.68 -0.53 10.43
N GLU A 91 1.82 0.01 11.31
CA GLU A 91 0.53 -0.58 11.65
C GLU A 91 -0.60 0.19 10.94
N GLY A 92 -1.55 -0.54 10.34
CA GLY A 92 -2.75 0.04 9.72
C GLY A 92 -2.69 0.15 8.19
N ARG A 93 -3.35 1.18 7.63
CA ARG A 93 -3.52 1.36 6.16
C ARG A 93 -2.20 1.41 5.39
N CYS A 94 -1.12 1.83 6.02
CA CYS A 94 0.20 1.87 5.36
C CYS A 94 0.88 0.51 5.21
N HIS A 95 0.39 -0.54 5.88
CA HIS A 95 1.06 -1.83 5.98
C HIS A 95 1.05 -2.58 4.64
N LEU A 96 -0.15 -2.85 4.09
CA LEU A 96 -0.33 -3.63 2.86
C LEU A 96 -0.71 -2.73 1.69
N HIS A 97 0.08 -2.78 0.62
CA HIS A 97 -0.11 -1.98 -0.58
C HIS A 97 0.64 -2.59 -1.78
N VAL A 98 0.35 -2.12 -3.00
CA VAL A 98 1.22 -2.39 -4.15
C VAL A 98 2.29 -1.31 -4.21
N ARG A 99 3.56 -1.72 -4.20
CA ARG A 99 4.69 -0.84 -4.43
C ARG A 99 5.03 -0.83 -5.91
N VAL A 100 5.19 0.37 -6.46
CA VAL A 100 5.67 0.62 -7.82
C VAL A 100 7.02 1.31 -7.74
N THR A 101 8.04 0.66 -8.28
CA THR A 101 9.41 1.16 -8.29
C THR A 101 9.77 1.66 -9.68
N ILE A 102 10.26 2.90 -9.78
CA ILE A 102 10.74 3.53 -11.01
C ILE A 102 12.27 3.41 -11.06
N ARG A 103 12.79 2.73 -12.08
CA ARG A 103 14.22 2.44 -12.24
C ARG A 103 14.74 2.92 -13.60
N PRO A 104 15.89 3.60 -13.67
CA PRO A 104 16.51 3.91 -14.95
C PRO A 104 17.02 2.63 -15.61
N VAL A 105 16.73 2.44 -16.90
CA VAL A 105 17.24 1.29 -17.67
C VAL A 105 18.73 1.47 -17.97
N GLN A 106 19.11 2.71 -18.31
CA GLN A 106 20.48 3.15 -18.53
C GLN A 106 20.60 4.61 -18.10
N PHE A 107 21.76 4.97 -17.58
CA PHE A 107 22.13 6.34 -17.26
C PHE A 107 23.64 6.48 -17.43
N ASP A 108 24.10 7.68 -17.77
CA ASP A 108 25.54 7.96 -17.75
C ASP A 108 25.99 8.18 -16.32
N LEU A 109 27.18 7.69 -15.97
CA LEU A 109 27.79 7.96 -14.68
C LEU A 109 28.21 9.43 -14.58
N ASP A 110 28.51 10.06 -15.71
CA ASP A 110 28.78 11.49 -15.79
C ASP A 110 27.52 12.35 -15.54
N ASP A 111 26.32 11.76 -15.65
CA ASP A 111 25.05 12.41 -15.32
C ASP A 111 24.75 12.38 -13.81
N LEU A 112 25.51 11.62 -13.02
CA LEU A 112 25.36 11.60 -11.57
C LEU A 112 25.88 12.92 -10.99
N THR A 113 25.02 13.60 -10.23
CA THR A 113 25.42 14.83 -9.55
C THR A 113 26.43 14.56 -8.41
N ASP A 114 27.39 15.46 -8.24
CA ASP A 114 28.54 15.30 -7.31
C ASP A 114 28.14 15.18 -5.82
N ALA A 115 26.96 15.67 -5.43
CA ALA A 115 26.54 15.72 -4.03
C ALA A 115 25.84 14.44 -3.56
N ASP A 116 24.96 13.86 -4.40
CA ASP A 116 24.04 12.79 -3.96
C ASP A 116 23.91 11.63 -4.96
N ARG A 117 24.60 11.70 -6.11
CA ARG A 117 24.63 10.67 -7.15
C ARG A 117 23.25 10.04 -7.42
N ALA A 118 22.30 10.91 -7.69
CA ALA A 118 20.95 10.53 -8.06
C ALA A 118 20.76 10.64 -9.57
N VAL A 119 19.98 9.71 -10.13
CA VAL A 119 19.43 9.83 -11.48
C VAL A 119 18.05 10.45 -11.34
N THR A 120 17.91 11.72 -11.75
CA THR A 120 16.63 12.43 -11.61
C THR A 120 15.54 11.79 -12.47
N VAL A 121 14.46 11.37 -11.81
CA VAL A 121 13.23 10.92 -12.46
C VAL A 121 12.54 12.15 -13.07
N PRO A 122 12.20 12.14 -14.37
CA PRO A 122 11.46 13.23 -14.98
C PRO A 122 9.99 13.29 -14.57
N ALA A 123 9.41 14.49 -14.52
CA ALA A 123 8.01 14.69 -14.14
C ALA A 123 7.01 14.01 -15.08
N ASP A 124 7.30 13.92 -16.39
CA ASP A 124 6.51 13.17 -17.36
C ASP A 124 6.49 11.67 -17.06
N VAL A 125 7.63 11.09 -16.65
CA VAL A 125 7.72 9.67 -16.26
C VAL A 125 6.85 9.41 -15.02
N LEU A 126 6.96 10.24 -13.99
CA LEU A 126 6.13 10.09 -12.78
C LEU A 126 4.64 10.28 -13.09
N ARG A 127 4.28 11.27 -13.91
CA ARG A 127 2.89 11.51 -14.33
C ARG A 127 2.31 10.30 -15.07
N ASP A 128 3.03 9.76 -16.03
CA ASP A 128 2.56 8.65 -16.86
C ASP A 128 2.39 7.37 -16.00
N VAL A 129 3.33 7.11 -15.08
CA VAL A 129 3.22 6.03 -14.10
C VAL A 129 1.96 6.19 -13.25
N LEU A 130 1.77 7.36 -12.61
CA LEU A 130 0.59 7.61 -11.77
C LEU A 130 -0.72 7.45 -12.55
N THR A 131 -0.77 8.01 -13.76
CA THR A 131 -1.94 7.93 -14.65
C THR A 131 -2.28 6.48 -15.01
N ALA A 132 -1.28 5.61 -15.16
CA ALA A 132 -1.49 4.21 -15.47
C ALA A 132 -1.96 3.39 -14.26
N VAL A 133 -1.35 3.60 -13.09
CA VAL A 133 -1.54 2.69 -11.93
C VAL A 133 -2.68 3.09 -11.00
N VAL A 134 -2.97 4.39 -10.87
CA VAL A 134 -4.02 4.86 -9.94
C VAL A 134 -5.40 4.31 -10.29
N PRO A 135 -5.87 4.31 -11.56
CA PRO A 135 -7.16 3.72 -11.90
C PRO A 135 -7.26 2.23 -11.56
N VAL A 136 -6.16 1.49 -11.72
CA VAL A 136 -6.10 0.07 -11.36
C VAL A 136 -6.16 -0.11 -9.84
N GLY A 137 -5.48 0.75 -9.07
CA GLY A 137 -5.60 0.77 -7.62
C GLY A 137 -7.04 1.00 -7.16
N GLU A 138 -7.77 1.92 -7.81
CA GLU A 138 -9.19 2.18 -7.49
C GLU A 138 -10.07 0.97 -7.84
N GLU A 139 -9.86 0.34 -9.01
CA GLU A 139 -10.60 -0.86 -9.45
C GLU A 139 -10.36 -2.07 -8.55
N THR A 140 -9.12 -2.26 -8.12
CA THR A 140 -8.71 -3.37 -7.25
C THR A 140 -8.90 -3.09 -5.77
N SER A 141 -9.24 -1.85 -5.40
CA SER A 141 -9.36 -1.39 -4.02
C SER A 141 -8.10 -1.68 -3.20
N VAL A 142 -6.92 -1.33 -3.74
CA VAL A 142 -5.63 -1.43 -3.06
C VAL A 142 -4.88 -0.12 -3.22
N ASP A 143 -4.26 0.37 -2.14
CA ASP A 143 -3.43 1.58 -2.17
C ASP A 143 -2.16 1.34 -3.01
N ILE A 144 -1.74 2.35 -3.78
CA ILE A 144 -0.54 2.31 -4.61
C ILE A 144 0.52 3.23 -4.03
N ARG A 145 1.77 2.78 -3.99
CA ARG A 145 2.92 3.62 -3.61
C ARG A 145 3.95 3.64 -4.71
N VAL A 146 4.19 4.82 -5.27
CA VAL A 146 5.19 5.03 -6.31
C VAL A 146 6.44 5.63 -5.68
N ARG A 147 7.58 4.97 -5.89
CA ARG A 147 8.89 5.43 -5.41
C ARG A 147 9.98 5.20 -6.46
N GLY A 148 11.12 5.85 -6.26
CA GLY A 148 12.32 5.59 -7.02
C GLY A 148 13.00 4.31 -6.56
N ASP A 149 13.78 3.71 -7.45
CA ASP A 149 14.68 2.62 -7.10
C ASP A 149 15.79 3.12 -6.17
N GLU A 150 15.99 2.38 -5.08
CA GLU A 150 17.10 2.57 -4.16
C GLU A 150 18.10 1.45 -4.42
N GLY A 151 19.39 1.75 -4.44
CA GLY A 151 20.37 0.68 -4.62
C GLY A 151 20.66 0.34 -6.08
N ILE A 152 20.61 1.32 -6.99
CA ILE A 152 20.84 1.07 -8.42
C ILE A 152 22.21 0.41 -8.62
N GLU A 153 22.20 -0.76 -9.26
CA GLU A 153 23.43 -1.50 -9.51
C GLU A 153 24.31 -0.74 -10.50
N VAL A 154 25.58 -0.58 -10.12
CA VAL A 154 26.62 0.01 -10.96
C VAL A 154 27.82 -0.91 -11.04
N PRO A 155 28.67 -0.77 -12.07
CA PRO A 155 29.92 -1.52 -12.18
C PRO A 155 30.76 -1.47 -10.89
N ALA A 156 31.41 -2.58 -10.54
CA ALA A 156 32.11 -2.73 -9.26
C ALA A 156 33.27 -1.73 -9.10
N ASP A 157 33.93 -1.36 -10.19
CA ASP A 157 34.96 -0.32 -10.23
C ASP A 157 34.38 1.05 -9.87
N VAL A 158 33.14 1.35 -10.23
CA VAL A 158 32.43 2.59 -9.87
C VAL A 158 31.90 2.52 -8.43
N SER A 159 31.33 1.37 -8.04
CA SER A 159 30.86 1.08 -6.67
C SER A 159 31.95 1.27 -5.62
N ALA A 160 33.20 0.94 -5.94
CA ALA A 160 34.34 1.14 -5.03
C ALA A 160 34.59 2.61 -4.65
N TYR A 161 34.11 3.56 -5.45
CA TYR A 161 34.23 5.00 -5.21
C TYR A 161 32.93 5.64 -4.70
N LEU A 162 31.91 4.83 -4.39
CA LEU A 162 30.61 5.25 -3.88
C LEU A 162 30.53 5.05 -2.37
N THR A 163 30.01 6.04 -1.65
CA THR A 163 29.67 5.86 -0.21
C THR A 163 28.34 5.13 -0.06
N PHE A 164 27.39 5.43 -0.95
CA PHE A 164 26.09 4.77 -1.07
C PHE A 164 25.81 4.49 -2.55
N PRO A 165 25.05 3.43 -2.88
CA PRO A 165 24.59 3.21 -4.24
C PRO A 165 23.77 4.40 -4.78
N PRO A 166 23.80 4.67 -6.10
CA PRO A 166 22.91 5.65 -6.72
C PRO A 166 21.43 5.32 -6.52
N ILE A 167 20.59 6.35 -6.57
CA ILE A 167 19.14 6.26 -6.43
C ILE A 167 18.43 6.90 -7.62
N ALA A 168 17.18 6.51 -7.87
CA ALA A 168 16.30 7.22 -8.78
C ALA A 168 15.56 8.30 -7.99
N ASP A 169 15.95 9.56 -8.17
CA ASP A 169 15.43 10.67 -7.35
C ASP A 169 14.13 11.23 -7.93
N LEU A 170 13.05 11.12 -7.14
CA LEU A 170 11.73 11.64 -7.45
C LEU A 170 11.52 13.10 -7.04
N GLY A 171 12.38 13.69 -6.22
CA GLY A 171 12.20 15.02 -5.64
C GLY A 171 11.90 16.11 -6.67
N PRO A 172 12.67 16.23 -7.77
CA PRO A 172 12.39 17.19 -8.83
C PRO A 172 11.04 16.97 -9.52
N ALA A 173 10.69 15.72 -9.84
CA ALA A 173 9.40 15.38 -10.45
C ALA A 173 8.23 15.69 -9.52
N VAL A 174 8.35 15.33 -8.24
CA VAL A 174 7.36 15.63 -7.21
C VAL A 174 7.15 17.13 -7.08
N THR A 175 8.24 17.89 -6.99
CA THR A 175 8.18 19.36 -6.88
C THR A 175 7.53 19.99 -8.11
N GLU A 176 7.81 19.47 -9.30
CA GLU A 176 7.21 19.97 -10.54
C GLU A 176 5.70 19.67 -10.63
N LEU A 177 5.27 18.45 -10.27
CA LEU A 177 3.88 18.02 -10.36
C LEU A 177 3.00 18.61 -9.26
N PHE A 178 3.50 18.68 -8.03
CA PHE A 178 2.69 18.96 -6.84
C PHE A 178 3.08 20.28 -6.14
N GLY A 179 4.09 20.98 -6.65
CA GLY A 179 4.64 22.18 -6.01
C GLY A 179 5.63 21.85 -4.88
N PRO A 180 6.26 22.89 -4.28
CA PRO A 180 7.21 22.71 -3.21
C PRO A 180 6.52 22.16 -1.96
N VAL A 181 6.86 20.92 -1.60
CA VAL A 181 6.37 20.14 -0.44
C VAL A 181 4.88 20.38 -0.17
N PRO A 182 3.96 19.63 -0.83
CA PRO A 182 2.54 19.85 -0.63
C PRO A 182 2.23 19.79 0.87
N GLU A 183 1.76 20.92 1.42
CA GLU A 183 1.33 21.00 2.80
C GLU A 183 0.35 19.86 3.06
N TYR A 184 0.68 19.01 4.04
CA TYR A 184 -0.18 17.93 4.48
C TYR A 184 -1.59 18.48 4.77
N GLY A 185 -2.55 18.13 3.91
CA GLY A 185 -3.97 18.28 4.21
C GLY A 185 -4.69 19.41 3.49
N LEU A 186 -5.11 19.12 2.26
CA LEU A 186 -6.50 19.34 1.83
C LEU A 186 -7.05 18.09 1.13
N ASP A 187 -6.18 17.32 0.45
CA ASP A 187 -6.51 16.06 -0.23
C ASP A 187 -5.78 14.82 0.35
N ALA A 188 -5.26 14.93 1.58
CA ALA A 188 -4.53 13.85 2.27
C ALA A 188 -5.33 12.54 2.41
N GLU A 189 -6.66 12.59 2.24
CA GLU A 189 -7.52 11.41 2.19
C GLU A 189 -7.36 10.60 0.89
N LYS A 190 -6.99 11.25 -0.22
CA LYS A 190 -6.88 10.66 -1.56
C LYS A 190 -5.44 10.42 -1.99
N TYR A 191 -4.50 11.27 -1.58
CA TYR A 191 -3.08 11.02 -1.80
C TYR A 191 -2.20 11.76 -0.79
N ARG A 192 -0.97 11.28 -0.63
CA ARG A 192 0.05 11.89 0.21
C ARG A 192 1.41 11.79 -0.47
N ILE A 193 2.30 12.72 -0.17
CA ILE A 193 3.72 12.62 -0.49
C ILE A 193 4.47 12.48 0.81
N ASP A 194 5.24 11.40 0.92
CA ASP A 194 6.17 11.20 2.02
C ASP A 194 7.59 11.44 1.53
N GLU A 195 8.41 11.99 2.44
CA GLU A 195 9.85 12.11 2.29
C GLU A 195 10.48 11.41 3.49
N ASP A 196 11.29 10.38 3.25
CA ASP A 196 12.09 9.74 4.28
C ASP A 196 13.56 9.80 3.87
N LEU A 197 14.42 10.35 4.74
CA LEU A 197 15.85 10.53 4.48
C LEU A 197 16.22 11.20 3.13
N GLY A 198 15.32 12.03 2.58
CA GLY A 198 15.50 12.72 1.29
C GLY A 198 14.93 11.95 0.08
N GLU A 199 14.31 10.79 0.30
CA GLU A 199 13.69 9.96 -0.72
C GLU A 199 12.18 10.15 -0.73
N TYR A 200 11.64 10.52 -1.88
CA TYR A 200 10.23 10.82 -2.03
C TYR A 200 9.41 9.57 -2.44
N THR A 201 8.25 9.41 -1.80
CA THR A 201 7.24 8.40 -2.18
C THR A 201 5.89 9.09 -2.39
N VAL A 202 5.26 8.83 -3.54
CA VAL A 202 3.87 9.25 -3.80
C VAL A 202 2.93 8.12 -3.40
N ILE A 203 2.05 8.39 -2.44
CA ILE A 203 1.08 7.44 -1.90
C ILE A 203 -0.30 7.80 -2.43
N ALA A 204 -0.88 6.92 -3.23
CA ALA A 204 -2.24 7.02 -3.73
C ALA A 204 -3.18 6.19 -2.85
N HIS A 205 -4.15 6.84 -2.22
CA HIS A 205 -5.12 6.25 -1.29
C HIS A 205 -6.35 5.69 -2.01
N THR A 206 -6.09 4.81 -2.98
CA THR A 206 -7.07 4.25 -3.92
C THR A 206 -7.95 3.13 -3.36
N ARG A 207 -7.64 2.60 -2.17
CA ARG A 207 -8.46 1.55 -1.54
C ARG A 207 -9.90 1.99 -1.24
N ASP A 208 -10.03 3.13 -0.58
CA ASP A 208 -11.30 3.59 0.00
C ASP A 208 -11.87 4.83 -0.72
N THR A 209 -11.15 5.36 -1.70
CA THR A 209 -11.51 6.61 -2.39
C THR A 209 -11.38 6.48 -3.90
N SER A 210 -12.11 7.33 -4.63
CA SER A 210 -12.03 7.43 -6.08
C SER A 210 -11.79 8.86 -6.55
N GLY A 211 -11.37 9.01 -7.81
CA GLY A 211 -10.96 10.30 -8.36
C GLY A 211 -9.68 10.80 -7.69
N VAL A 212 -8.73 9.89 -7.44
CA VAL A 212 -7.42 10.20 -6.86
C VAL A 212 -6.57 10.99 -7.85
N LEU A 213 -6.60 10.66 -9.15
CA LEU A 213 -5.92 11.45 -10.19
C LEU A 213 -6.41 12.90 -10.25
N GLU A 214 -7.72 13.12 -10.18
CA GLU A 214 -8.30 14.47 -10.16
C GLU A 214 -7.78 15.28 -8.95
N ALA A 215 -7.67 14.64 -7.78
CA ALA A 215 -7.12 15.28 -6.59
C ALA A 215 -5.62 15.58 -6.71
N MET A 216 -4.88 14.74 -7.44
CA MET A 216 -3.49 14.98 -7.81
C MET A 216 -3.32 16.07 -8.87
N GLY A 217 -4.39 16.53 -9.52
CA GLY A 217 -4.35 17.45 -10.65
C GLY A 217 -3.85 16.80 -11.95
N LEU A 218 -4.01 15.49 -12.10
CA LEU A 218 -3.59 14.67 -13.24
C LEU A 218 -4.78 14.20 -14.10
#